data_AF-A0A820R3X2-F1
#
_entry.id   AF-A0A820R3X2-F1
#
_cell.length_a   1.000
_cell.length_b   1.000
_cell.length_c   1.000
_cell.angle_alpha   90.00
_cell.angle_beta   90.00
_cell.angle_gamma   90.00
#
_symmetry.space_group_name_H-M   'P 1'
#
loop_
_entity.id
_entity.type
_entity.pdbx_description
1 polymer ?
#
loop_
_entity_poly.entity_id
_entity_poly.type
_entity_poly.pdbx_seq_one_letter_code
_entity_poly.pdbx_strand_id
1 'polypeptide(L)'
;MTRLSRLHTVWADALGASNIGHGLWEELGSISYSMERLNEFDPELVIMHEGNIPQTALFRSYQQYIVPALTETPLVEFGAYIRSFKTKYICFEKVFAGGQLSIFKQSTIKENHGREPLFYNWRSKIIAKNGFDPGFIPNKHQIIVTNKSNSQWTNPASNRHRAIANLKEVVNFIRKSYPTIDTEVVEWQNIPFNKQIEKLLITTILITPCGGVSLIIPLLPRFAHAIVMDYYATHDHYGFKRGQSASMEGAFLNHFPHVRKHYYQVYGSQDFEFDFPGAKDTRNDASIIVNTTRLQLLIDTALEDMHP
;
A
#
# COMPACT_ATOMS: atom_id res chain seq x y z
N MET A 1 37.25 20.06 -9.03
CA MET A 1 36.44 18.83 -9.10
C MET A 1 35.92 18.58 -7.70
N THR A 2 34.62 18.39 -7.53
CA THR A 2 34.06 17.97 -6.24
C THR A 2 33.97 16.46 -6.21
N ARG A 3 34.44 15.84 -5.13
CA ARG A 3 34.31 14.40 -4.89
C ARG A 3 33.29 14.18 -3.77
N LEU A 4 32.30 13.33 -4.01
CA LEU A 4 31.21 13.04 -3.09
C LEU A 4 31.36 11.60 -2.59
N SER A 5 31.58 11.45 -1.29
CA SER A 5 31.88 10.15 -0.66
C SER A 5 30.68 9.43 -0.05
N ARG A 6 29.60 10.16 0.23
CA ARG A 6 28.32 9.56 0.65
C ARG A 6 27.74 8.70 -0.46
N LEU A 7 26.86 7.79 -0.11
CA LEU A 7 25.99 7.13 -1.07
C LEU A 7 24.96 8.14 -1.59
N HIS A 8 24.79 8.19 -2.92
CA HIS A 8 23.79 9.01 -3.58
C HIS A 8 22.82 8.15 -4.36
N THR A 9 21.57 8.58 -4.44
CA THR A 9 20.58 7.99 -5.37
C THR A 9 19.81 9.09 -6.08
N VAL A 10 19.46 8.84 -7.35
CA VAL A 10 18.52 9.68 -8.11
C VAL A 10 17.19 8.96 -8.21
N TRP A 11 16.13 9.63 -7.81
CA TRP A 11 14.77 9.12 -7.77
C TRP A 11 13.82 10.04 -8.54
N ALA A 12 12.81 9.46 -9.17
CA ALA A 12 11.72 10.17 -9.82
C ALA A 12 10.39 9.46 -9.51
N ASP A 13 9.33 10.24 -9.31
CA ASP A 13 7.98 9.72 -9.08
C ASP A 13 7.54 8.81 -10.24
N ALA A 14 7.15 7.58 -9.93
CA ALA A 14 6.67 6.62 -10.92
C ALA A 14 5.16 6.72 -11.14
N LEU A 15 4.42 6.98 -10.05
CA LEU A 15 2.95 6.96 -10.01
C LEU A 15 2.35 8.25 -9.45
N GLY A 16 3.14 9.31 -9.35
CA GLY A 16 2.70 10.65 -8.96
C GLY A 16 2.07 10.70 -7.56
N ALA A 17 2.61 9.95 -6.60
CA ALA A 17 2.13 9.89 -5.22
C ALA A 17 0.59 9.74 -5.13
N SER A 18 -0.01 8.75 -5.80
CA SER A 18 -1.48 8.61 -5.84
C SER A 18 -2.14 8.12 -4.54
N ASN A 19 -1.37 7.53 -3.61
CA ASN A 19 -1.70 7.16 -2.22
C ASN A 19 -0.41 6.78 -1.48
N ILE A 20 -0.44 6.61 -0.15
CA ILE A 20 0.76 6.37 0.68
C ILE A 20 1.44 5.00 0.48
N GLY A 21 0.71 4.04 -0.08
CA GLY A 21 1.24 2.69 -0.28
C GLY A 21 2.21 2.59 -1.45
N HIS A 22 1.93 3.26 -2.58
CA HIS A 22 2.83 3.21 -3.74
C HIS A 22 4.21 3.78 -3.43
N GLY A 23 4.28 4.93 -2.76
CA GLY A 23 5.55 5.53 -2.39
C GLY A 23 6.30 4.75 -1.31
N LEU A 24 5.56 4.03 -0.44
CA LEU A 24 6.17 3.16 0.57
C LEU A 24 6.83 1.94 -0.09
N TRP A 25 6.14 1.26 -0.99
CA TRP A 25 6.58 -0.04 -1.51
C TRP A 25 7.30 0.04 -2.84
N GLU A 26 6.81 0.87 -3.77
CA GLU A 26 7.24 0.90 -5.16
C GLU A 26 8.31 1.97 -5.42
N GLU A 27 8.29 3.06 -4.64
CA GLU A 27 9.26 4.16 -4.75
C GLU A 27 10.37 4.02 -3.70
N LEU A 28 10.16 4.43 -2.45
CA LEU A 28 11.22 4.43 -1.43
C LEU A 28 11.63 3.02 -0.99
N GLY A 29 10.67 2.08 -0.94
CA GLY A 29 10.98 0.67 -0.70
C GLY A 29 12.00 0.13 -1.70
N SER A 30 11.97 0.61 -2.94
CA SER A 30 12.90 0.16 -3.96
C SER A 30 14.36 0.56 -3.73
N ILE A 31 14.57 1.75 -3.17
CA ILE A 31 15.88 2.23 -2.74
C ILE A 31 16.37 1.33 -1.62
N SER A 32 15.51 1.06 -0.63
CA SER A 32 15.77 0.14 0.48
C SER A 32 16.23 -1.24 -0.03
N TYR A 33 15.45 -1.87 -0.91
CA TYR A 33 15.77 -3.22 -1.41
C TYR A 33 17.07 -3.26 -2.19
N SER A 34 17.40 -2.18 -2.88
CA SER A 34 18.62 -2.11 -3.68
C SER A 34 19.86 -1.93 -2.80
N MET A 35 19.78 -1.09 -1.76
CA MET A 35 20.79 -0.99 -0.72
C MET A 35 21.06 -2.34 -0.06
N GLU A 36 20.00 -3.06 0.33
CA GLU A 36 20.10 -4.38 0.94
C GLU A 36 20.76 -5.41 0.00
N ARG A 37 20.40 -5.40 -1.29
CA ARG A 37 20.97 -6.34 -2.28
C ARG A 37 22.43 -6.07 -2.60
N LEU A 38 22.81 -4.80 -2.63
CA LEU A 38 24.19 -4.40 -2.86
C LEU A 38 25.03 -4.46 -1.58
N ASN A 39 24.41 -4.73 -0.43
CA ASN A 39 25.03 -4.67 0.89
C ASN A 39 25.72 -3.30 1.13
N GLU A 40 25.04 -2.23 0.72
CA GLU A 40 25.52 -0.85 0.78
C GLU A 40 24.56 -0.04 1.64
N PHE A 41 24.98 0.27 2.87
CA PHE A 41 24.18 0.99 3.86
C PHE A 41 24.88 2.28 4.25
N ASP A 42 24.18 3.39 4.11
CA ASP A 42 24.67 4.71 4.49
C ASP A 42 23.53 5.47 5.19
N PRO A 43 23.62 5.72 6.51
CA PRO A 43 22.60 6.52 7.21
C PRO A 43 22.55 7.97 6.70
N GLU A 44 23.62 8.44 6.04
CA GLU A 44 23.70 9.74 5.40
C GLU A 44 23.38 9.70 3.89
N LEU A 45 22.73 8.63 3.40
CA LEU A 45 22.30 8.48 2.01
C LEU A 45 21.63 9.76 1.50
N VAL A 46 22.17 10.36 0.44
CA VAL A 46 21.59 11.55 -0.18
C VAL A 46 20.62 11.11 -1.28
N ILE A 47 19.32 11.26 -1.01
CA ILE A 47 18.26 10.98 -1.98
C ILE A 47 17.94 12.25 -2.77
N MET A 48 18.22 12.21 -4.06
CA MET A 48 18.04 13.34 -4.99
C MET A 48 16.82 13.10 -5.87
N HIS A 49 15.84 14.00 -5.84
CA HIS A 49 14.70 13.94 -6.76
C HIS A 49 15.07 14.55 -8.12
N GLU A 50 14.73 13.91 -9.23
CA GLU A 50 15.08 14.35 -10.60
C GLU A 50 14.56 15.77 -10.90
N GLY A 51 13.37 16.11 -10.39
CA GLY A 51 12.74 17.42 -10.52
C GLY A 51 12.50 18.12 -9.18
N ASN A 52 11.54 19.03 -9.16
CA ASN A 52 11.10 19.69 -7.93
C ASN A 52 10.48 18.68 -6.98
N ILE A 53 10.80 18.75 -5.69
CA ILE A 53 10.20 17.87 -4.69
C ILE A 53 8.70 18.21 -4.55
N PRO A 54 7.77 17.26 -4.71
CA PRO A 54 6.35 17.53 -4.60
C PRO A 54 5.96 18.11 -3.23
N GLN A 55 5.06 19.09 -3.20
CA GLN A 55 4.63 19.76 -1.96
C GLN A 55 3.22 19.35 -1.50
N THR A 56 2.67 18.28 -2.10
CA THR A 56 1.34 17.78 -1.74
C THR A 56 1.30 17.32 -0.28
N ALA A 57 0.13 17.35 0.36
CA ALA A 57 -0.01 16.90 1.75
C ALA A 57 0.43 15.43 1.92
N LEU A 58 0.11 14.60 0.93
CA LEU A 58 0.53 13.21 0.88
C LEU A 58 2.05 13.09 0.79
N PHE A 59 2.72 13.85 -0.09
CA PHE A 59 4.19 13.84 -0.19
C PHE A 59 4.88 14.31 1.10
N ARG A 60 4.32 15.33 1.77
CA ARG A 60 4.84 15.75 3.08
C ARG A 60 4.73 14.64 4.12
N SER A 61 3.64 13.85 4.10
CA SER A 61 3.51 12.67 4.95
C SER A 61 4.60 11.63 4.65
N TYR A 62 4.91 11.38 3.37
CA TYR A 62 6.02 10.52 2.97
C TYR A 62 7.37 10.98 3.53
N GLN A 63 7.69 12.27 3.36
CA GLN A 63 8.94 12.84 3.86
C GLN A 63 9.05 12.75 5.38
N GLN A 64 7.94 12.93 6.10
CA GLN A 64 7.93 12.92 7.55
C GLN A 64 8.07 11.51 8.12
N TYR A 65 7.42 10.51 7.52
CA TYR A 65 7.23 9.20 8.19
C TYR A 65 7.92 8.02 7.50
N ILE A 66 8.35 8.17 6.24
CA ILE A 66 8.92 7.06 5.45
C ILE A 66 10.39 7.31 5.12
N VAL A 67 10.74 8.50 4.63
CA VAL A 67 12.15 8.88 4.33
C VAL A 67 13.08 8.66 5.53
N PRO A 68 12.69 8.99 6.78
CA PRO A 68 13.59 8.82 7.93
C PRO A 68 13.92 7.36 8.27
N ALA A 69 13.24 6.39 7.66
CA ALA A 69 13.58 4.97 7.78
C ALA A 69 14.69 4.54 6.79
N LEU A 70 15.03 5.40 5.81
CA LEU A 70 16.12 5.20 4.85
C LEU A 70 17.35 6.01 5.19
N THR A 71 17.16 7.27 5.58
CA THR A 71 18.25 8.25 5.69
C THR A 71 17.95 9.29 6.77
N GLU A 72 19.00 9.83 7.36
CA GLU A 72 18.94 10.98 8.28
C GLU A 72 18.98 12.31 7.52
N THR A 73 19.32 12.29 6.23
CA THR A 73 19.39 13.49 5.41
C THR A 73 18.05 13.83 4.77
N PRO A 74 17.70 15.12 4.66
CA PRO A 74 16.52 15.53 3.93
C PRO A 74 16.67 15.26 2.43
N LEU A 75 15.55 14.99 1.75
CA LEU A 75 15.51 14.92 0.30
C LEU A 75 16.00 16.24 -0.32
N VAL A 76 16.73 16.15 -1.43
CA VAL A 76 17.20 17.33 -2.18
C VAL A 76 16.76 17.24 -3.63
N GLU A 77 16.59 18.39 -4.28
CA GLU A 77 16.38 18.45 -5.73
C GLU A 77 17.72 18.24 -6.44
N PHE A 78 17.77 17.30 -7.38
CA PHE A 78 19.00 16.94 -8.10
C PHE A 78 19.66 18.16 -8.73
N GLY A 79 18.90 18.95 -9.48
CA GLY A 79 19.43 20.15 -10.13
C GLY A 79 19.98 21.19 -9.13
N ALA A 80 19.29 21.43 -8.02
CA ALA A 80 19.74 22.37 -7.00
C ALA A 80 20.98 21.87 -6.26
N TYR A 81 21.00 20.59 -5.91
CA TYR A 81 22.12 19.92 -5.26
C TYR A 81 23.39 19.99 -6.12
N ILE A 82 23.29 19.63 -7.40
CA ILE A 82 24.41 19.70 -8.35
C ILE A 82 24.93 21.14 -8.52
N ARG A 83 24.03 22.12 -8.67
CA ARG A 83 24.40 23.55 -8.80
C ARG A 83 25.03 24.14 -7.53
N SER A 84 24.80 23.54 -6.36
CA SER A 84 25.41 23.99 -5.11
C SER A 84 26.93 23.82 -5.11
N PHE A 85 27.45 22.87 -5.89
CA PHE A 85 28.88 22.68 -6.07
C PHE A 85 29.39 23.66 -7.11
N LYS A 86 30.23 24.61 -6.69
CA LYS A 86 30.87 25.62 -7.57
C LYS A 86 31.96 25.02 -8.47
N THR A 87 31.71 23.86 -9.07
CA THR A 87 32.64 23.15 -9.94
C THR A 87 31.94 22.55 -11.15
N LYS A 88 32.67 22.40 -12.26
CA LYS A 88 32.14 21.80 -13.50
C LYS A 88 32.10 20.26 -13.49
N TYR A 89 32.87 19.63 -12.60
CA TYR A 89 33.04 18.18 -12.55
C TYR A 89 32.77 17.69 -11.15
N ILE A 90 31.75 16.84 -11.02
CA ILE A 90 31.36 16.16 -9.80
C ILE A 90 31.61 14.67 -10.00
N CYS A 91 32.34 14.07 -9.08
CA CYS A 91 32.64 12.65 -9.07
C CYS A 91 31.95 12.02 -7.85
N PHE A 92 31.07 11.06 -8.11
CA PHE A 92 30.43 10.25 -7.07
C PHE A 92 31.29 9.03 -6.82
N GLU A 93 31.69 8.80 -5.57
CA GLU A 93 32.35 7.55 -5.19
C GLU A 93 31.38 6.37 -5.26
N LYS A 94 30.15 6.59 -4.80
CA LYS A 94 29.07 5.63 -4.84
C LYS A 94 27.79 6.31 -5.31
N VAL A 95 27.23 5.82 -6.41
CA VAL A 95 25.92 6.26 -6.89
C VAL A 95 25.07 5.03 -7.17
N PHE A 96 23.88 5.03 -6.60
CA PHE A 96 22.84 4.09 -6.93
C PHE A 96 21.98 4.69 -8.03
N ALA A 97 21.92 4.00 -9.18
CA ALA A 97 21.12 4.38 -10.33
C ALA A 97 20.14 3.25 -10.66
N GLY A 98 18.85 3.59 -10.82
CA GLY A 98 17.77 2.62 -10.89
C GLY A 98 17.05 2.49 -9.54
N GLY A 99 15.95 1.77 -9.52
CA GLY A 99 15.09 1.68 -8.35
C GLY A 99 13.65 1.37 -8.74
N GLN A 100 13.19 1.75 -9.94
CA GLN A 100 11.79 1.46 -10.28
C GLN A 100 11.50 -0.05 -10.22
N LEU A 101 10.68 -0.45 -9.25
CA LEU A 101 10.21 -1.82 -9.15
C LEU A 101 9.18 -2.02 -10.25
N SER A 102 9.65 -2.29 -11.46
CA SER A 102 8.82 -2.93 -12.49
C SER A 102 8.54 -4.40 -12.17
N ILE A 103 8.90 -4.87 -10.97
CA ILE A 103 8.65 -6.23 -10.46
C ILE A 103 7.16 -6.60 -10.59
N PHE A 104 6.26 -5.61 -10.56
CA PHE A 104 4.82 -5.81 -10.69
C PHE A 104 4.32 -5.88 -12.16
N LYS A 105 5.21 -5.65 -13.14
CA LYS A 105 4.86 -5.56 -14.58
C LYS A 105 5.42 -6.71 -15.44
N GLN A 106 6.24 -7.61 -14.90
CA GLN A 106 6.85 -8.66 -15.73
C GLN A 106 6.00 -9.93 -15.75
N SER A 107 5.35 -10.17 -16.89
CA SER A 107 4.57 -11.38 -17.20
C SER A 107 5.40 -12.68 -17.20
N THR A 108 6.73 -12.58 -17.17
CA THR A 108 7.67 -13.70 -17.28
C THR A 108 8.41 -14.04 -15.99
N ILE A 109 8.44 -13.17 -14.98
CA ILE A 109 9.05 -13.47 -13.66
C ILE A 109 7.91 -13.69 -12.67
N LYS A 110 7.27 -14.87 -12.77
CA LYS A 110 6.28 -15.32 -11.79
C LYS A 110 6.89 -15.66 -10.43
N GLU A 111 8.21 -15.70 -10.32
CA GLU A 111 8.92 -16.11 -9.11
C GLU A 111 9.67 -14.92 -8.51
N ASN A 112 8.94 -14.13 -7.73
CA ASN A 112 9.52 -13.21 -6.76
C ASN A 112 9.95 -13.91 -5.46
N HIS A 113 10.13 -15.25 -5.51
CA HIS A 113 10.51 -16.09 -4.40
C HIS A 113 11.80 -15.57 -3.73
N GLY A 114 11.78 -15.48 -2.41
CA GLY A 114 12.94 -15.11 -1.60
C GLY A 114 13.11 -13.61 -1.38
N ARG A 115 12.16 -12.76 -1.82
CA ARG A 115 12.20 -11.31 -1.56
C ARG A 115 11.42 -10.92 -0.29
N GLU A 116 10.63 -11.82 0.26
CA GLU A 116 9.82 -11.64 1.47
C GLU A 116 10.65 -11.10 2.64
N PRO A 117 11.91 -11.55 2.89
CA PRO A 117 12.74 -10.96 3.94
C PRO A 117 13.05 -9.47 3.72
N LEU A 118 13.25 -9.04 2.47
CA LEU A 118 13.52 -7.63 2.14
C LEU A 118 12.29 -6.77 2.43
N PHE A 119 11.12 -7.24 2.01
CA PHE A 119 9.84 -6.58 2.28
C PHE A 119 9.55 -6.49 3.78
N TYR A 120 9.79 -7.57 4.52
CA TYR A 120 9.58 -7.63 5.97
C TYR A 120 10.56 -6.74 6.74
N ASN A 121 11.83 -6.68 6.33
CA ASN A 121 12.82 -5.78 6.90
C ASN A 121 12.43 -4.32 6.68
N TRP A 122 12.04 -3.94 5.45
CA TRP A 122 11.58 -2.58 5.15
C TRP A 122 10.34 -2.18 5.95
N ARG A 123 9.34 -3.07 6.01
CA ARG A 123 8.17 -2.92 6.91
C ARG A 123 8.62 -2.63 8.35
N SER A 124 9.54 -3.43 8.87
CA SER A 124 9.99 -3.33 10.26
C SER A 124 10.71 -2.01 10.54
N LYS A 125 11.58 -1.56 9.63
CA LYS A 125 12.24 -0.25 9.72
C LYS A 125 11.23 0.89 9.78
N ILE A 126 10.18 0.83 8.96
CA ILE A 126 9.13 1.86 8.90
C ILE A 126 8.33 1.91 10.20
N ILE A 127 7.88 0.76 10.70
CA ILE A 127 7.13 0.68 11.96
C ILE A 127 7.97 1.20 13.13
N ALA A 128 9.22 0.73 13.24
CA ALA A 128 10.15 1.14 14.29
C ALA A 128 10.47 2.63 14.24
N LYS A 129 10.70 3.20 13.04
CA LYS A 129 10.98 4.64 12.90
C LYS A 129 9.80 5.52 13.32
N ASN A 130 8.59 4.99 13.23
CA ASN A 130 7.37 5.65 13.68
C ASN A 130 7.05 5.41 15.17
N GLY A 131 7.96 4.78 15.93
CA GLY A 131 7.86 4.63 17.38
C GLY A 131 7.03 3.43 17.85
N PHE A 132 6.78 2.46 16.97
CA PHE A 132 6.01 1.27 17.29
C PHE A 132 6.88 0.00 17.25
N ASP A 133 6.42 -1.06 17.92
CA ASP A 133 7.07 -2.37 17.86
C ASP A 133 6.64 -3.13 16.59
N PRO A 134 7.57 -3.43 15.65
CA PRO A 134 7.27 -4.20 14.44
C PRO A 134 6.85 -5.66 14.72
N GLY A 135 7.17 -6.18 15.91
CA GLY A 135 6.79 -7.50 16.39
C GLY A 135 5.49 -7.52 17.20
N PHE A 136 4.79 -6.40 17.34
CA PHE A 136 3.54 -6.32 18.11
C PHE A 136 2.49 -7.32 17.58
N ILE A 137 1.85 -8.03 18.50
CA ILE A 137 0.74 -8.95 18.24
C ILE A 137 -0.45 -8.52 19.11
N PRO A 138 -1.61 -8.20 18.52
CA PRO A 138 -2.82 -7.86 19.27
C PRO A 138 -3.25 -8.99 20.20
N ASN A 139 -3.75 -8.62 21.37
CA ASN A 139 -4.35 -9.56 22.34
C ASN A 139 -5.89 -9.58 22.30
N LYS A 140 -6.50 -8.74 21.46
CA LYS A 140 -7.94 -8.63 21.27
C LYS A 140 -8.24 -8.48 19.78
N HIS A 141 -9.32 -9.10 19.33
CA HIS A 141 -9.80 -8.94 17.96
C HIS A 141 -10.33 -7.54 17.70
N GLN A 142 -9.98 -7.01 16.53
CA GLN A 142 -10.51 -5.78 15.98
C GLN A 142 -10.74 -5.95 14.47
N ILE A 143 -11.92 -5.58 14.03
CA ILE A 143 -12.29 -5.52 12.61
C ILE A 143 -12.26 -4.06 12.17
N ILE A 144 -11.45 -3.75 11.16
CA ILE A 144 -11.51 -2.45 10.48
C ILE A 144 -12.13 -2.64 9.10
N VAL A 145 -13.13 -1.81 8.77
CA VAL A 145 -13.70 -1.71 7.44
C VAL A 145 -13.26 -0.40 6.79
N THR A 146 -12.58 -0.51 5.65
CA THR A 146 -12.10 0.66 4.91
C THR A 146 -13.26 1.39 4.22
N ASN A 147 -13.36 2.69 4.47
CA ASN A 147 -14.18 3.61 3.71
C ASN A 147 -13.31 4.41 2.72
N LYS A 148 -13.82 4.55 1.50
CA LYS A 148 -13.12 5.23 0.39
C LYS A 148 -13.90 6.42 -0.17
N SER A 149 -14.88 6.94 0.59
CA SER A 149 -15.79 8.02 0.18
C SER A 149 -15.12 9.39 -0.06
N ASN A 150 -13.89 9.60 0.41
CA ASN A 150 -13.17 10.86 0.25
C ASN A 150 -11.79 10.68 -0.42
N SER A 151 -11.66 9.65 -1.27
CA SER A 151 -10.44 9.47 -2.05
C SER A 151 -10.33 10.60 -3.07
N GLN A 152 -9.14 11.12 -3.37
CA GLN A 152 -8.96 12.16 -4.41
C GLN A 152 -9.49 11.73 -5.80
N TRP A 153 -9.68 10.43 -6.00
CA TRP A 153 -10.22 9.81 -7.20
C TRP A 153 -11.75 9.63 -7.18
N THR A 154 -12.46 10.03 -6.11
CA THR A 154 -13.91 9.87 -6.03
C THR A 154 -14.61 10.66 -7.12
N ASN A 155 -15.59 10.05 -7.77
CA ASN A 155 -16.44 10.75 -8.70
C ASN A 155 -17.29 11.80 -7.93
N PRO A 156 -17.29 13.08 -8.32
CA PRO A 156 -18.06 14.12 -7.62
C PRO A 156 -19.58 13.87 -7.58
N ALA A 157 -20.13 13.08 -8.53
CA ALA A 157 -21.56 12.81 -8.60
C ALA A 157 -22.02 11.74 -7.59
N SER A 158 -21.15 10.79 -7.21
CA SER A 158 -21.50 9.71 -6.29
C SER A 158 -20.69 9.65 -5.01
N ASN A 159 -19.61 10.43 -4.92
CA ASN A 159 -18.62 10.35 -3.85
C ASN A 159 -18.05 8.92 -3.68
N ARG A 160 -17.87 8.19 -4.79
CA ARG A 160 -17.31 6.83 -4.80
C ARG A 160 -16.25 6.66 -5.86
N HIS A 161 -15.33 5.74 -5.58
CA HIS A 161 -14.32 5.24 -6.52
C HIS A 161 -13.76 3.90 -6.05
N ARG A 162 -14.29 2.80 -6.58
CA ARG A 162 -13.89 1.44 -6.15
C ARG A 162 -14.08 1.27 -4.65
N ALA A 163 -15.29 1.52 -4.17
CA ALA A 163 -15.65 1.49 -2.76
C ALA A 163 -16.52 0.26 -2.44
N ILE A 164 -16.98 0.18 -1.18
CA ILE A 164 -18.02 -0.75 -0.75
C ILE A 164 -19.36 -0.02 -0.94
N ALA A 165 -20.16 -0.44 -1.91
CA ALA A 165 -21.42 0.21 -2.28
C ALA A 165 -22.42 0.26 -1.11
N ASN A 166 -22.57 -0.88 -0.42
CA ASN A 166 -23.47 -1.04 0.72
C ASN A 166 -22.74 -1.01 2.07
N LEU A 167 -21.74 -0.13 2.24
CA LEU A 167 -20.88 -0.05 3.43
C LEU A 167 -21.66 -0.02 4.76
N LYS A 168 -22.74 0.77 4.84
CA LYS A 168 -23.55 0.87 6.06
C LYS A 168 -24.20 -0.46 6.45
N GLU A 169 -24.72 -1.20 5.46
CA GLU A 169 -25.32 -2.51 5.64
C GLU A 169 -24.27 -3.51 6.15
N VAL A 170 -23.10 -3.54 5.49
CA VAL A 170 -21.97 -4.39 5.86
C VAL A 170 -21.53 -4.15 7.30
N VAL A 171 -21.32 -2.90 7.69
CA VAL A 171 -20.85 -2.54 9.03
C VAL A 171 -21.91 -2.88 10.09
N ASN A 172 -23.18 -2.62 9.82
CA ASN A 172 -24.27 -2.99 10.72
C ASN A 172 -24.37 -4.51 10.89
N PHE A 173 -24.20 -5.26 9.80
CA PHE A 173 -24.17 -6.71 9.82
C PHE A 173 -23.01 -7.25 10.68
N ILE A 174 -21.79 -6.73 10.49
CA ILE A 174 -20.61 -7.14 11.26
C ILE A 174 -20.84 -6.86 12.75
N ARG A 175 -21.25 -5.65 13.12
CA ARG A 175 -21.50 -5.28 14.52
C ARG A 175 -22.58 -6.13 15.18
N LYS A 176 -23.60 -6.54 14.42
CA LYS A 176 -24.66 -7.43 14.91
C LYS A 176 -24.18 -8.86 15.08
N SER A 177 -23.38 -9.37 14.14
CA SER A 177 -22.94 -10.77 14.10
C SER A 177 -21.76 -11.04 15.04
N TYR A 178 -20.91 -10.04 15.28
CA TYR A 178 -19.71 -10.11 16.11
C TYR A 178 -19.72 -9.03 17.21
N PRO A 179 -20.71 -9.03 18.13
CA PRO A 179 -20.93 -7.92 19.07
C PRO A 179 -19.80 -7.72 20.09
N THR A 180 -18.94 -8.71 20.29
CA THR A 180 -17.79 -8.65 21.21
C THR A 180 -16.52 -8.11 20.56
N ILE A 181 -16.49 -8.01 19.23
CA ILE A 181 -15.34 -7.57 18.44
C ILE A 181 -15.50 -6.09 18.11
N ASP A 182 -14.50 -5.28 18.45
CA ASP A 182 -14.52 -3.87 18.10
C ASP A 182 -14.49 -3.70 16.58
N THR A 183 -15.43 -2.90 16.06
CA THR A 183 -15.61 -2.70 14.62
C THR A 183 -15.61 -1.22 14.27
N GLU A 184 -14.52 -0.79 13.63
CA GLU A 184 -14.30 0.59 13.20
C GLU A 184 -14.44 0.73 11.68
N VAL A 185 -14.96 1.88 11.24
CA VAL A 185 -14.95 2.29 9.84
C VAL A 185 -13.89 3.36 9.68
N VAL A 186 -12.89 3.11 8.84
CA VAL A 186 -11.72 3.98 8.72
C VAL A 186 -11.60 4.55 7.32
N GLU A 187 -11.43 5.86 7.26
CA GLU A 187 -11.09 6.59 6.05
C GLU A 187 -9.62 7.02 6.11
N TRP A 188 -8.73 6.19 5.57
CA TRP A 188 -7.28 6.28 5.78
C TRP A 188 -6.67 7.62 5.39
N GLN A 189 -7.16 8.24 4.32
CA GLN A 189 -6.66 9.53 3.83
C GLN A 189 -6.86 10.69 4.81
N ASN A 190 -7.77 10.56 5.77
CA ASN A 190 -8.00 11.59 6.80
C ASN A 190 -7.13 11.39 8.04
N ILE A 191 -6.33 10.33 8.08
CA ILE A 191 -5.57 9.94 9.26
C ILE A 191 -4.08 10.14 8.97
N PRO A 192 -3.33 10.83 9.86
CA PRO A 192 -1.87 10.92 9.74
C PRO A 192 -1.22 9.53 9.70
N PHE A 193 -0.18 9.33 8.88
CA PHE A 193 0.38 8.00 8.63
C PHE A 193 0.83 7.24 9.89
N ASN A 194 1.44 7.91 10.87
CA ASN A 194 1.77 7.28 12.15
C ASN A 194 0.53 6.73 12.88
N LYS A 195 -0.60 7.42 12.81
CA LYS A 195 -1.89 6.95 13.33
C LYS A 195 -2.51 5.85 12.48
N GLN A 196 -2.19 5.79 11.18
CA GLN A 196 -2.54 4.62 10.35
C GLN A 196 -1.76 3.38 10.81
N ILE A 197 -0.45 3.51 11.07
CA ILE A 197 0.38 2.39 11.62
C ILE A 197 -0.20 1.92 12.95
N GLU A 198 -0.46 2.83 13.89
CA GLU A 198 -1.04 2.49 15.20
C GLU A 198 -2.31 1.66 15.06
N LYS A 199 -3.26 2.12 14.23
CA LYS A 199 -4.52 1.42 13.96
C LYS A 199 -4.31 0.07 13.29
N LEU A 200 -3.46 0.00 12.27
CA LEU A 200 -3.19 -1.24 11.55
C LEU A 200 -2.53 -2.28 12.45
N LEU A 201 -1.63 -1.88 13.34
CA LEU A 201 -0.96 -2.80 14.27
C LEU A 201 -1.90 -3.47 15.25
N ILE A 202 -3.01 -2.84 15.63
CA ILE A 202 -4.03 -3.42 16.53
C ILE A 202 -5.16 -4.12 15.77
N THR A 203 -5.17 -4.06 14.44
CA THR A 203 -6.21 -4.68 13.59
C THR A 203 -5.93 -6.17 13.38
N THR A 204 -6.89 -7.03 13.70
CA THR A 204 -6.79 -8.47 13.41
C THR A 204 -7.45 -8.86 12.09
N ILE A 205 -8.52 -8.15 11.68
CA ILE A 205 -9.18 -8.34 10.39
C ILE A 205 -9.37 -6.99 9.71
N LEU A 206 -8.75 -6.80 8.54
CA LEU A 206 -8.96 -5.65 7.68
C LEU A 206 -9.87 -6.02 6.50
N ILE A 207 -11.02 -5.37 6.37
CA ILE A 207 -11.91 -5.49 5.22
C ILE A 207 -11.71 -4.25 4.35
N THR A 208 -11.28 -4.44 3.09
CA THR A 208 -10.88 -3.31 2.25
C THR A 208 -11.22 -3.52 0.77
N PRO A 209 -11.67 -2.48 0.04
CA PRO A 209 -11.76 -2.56 -1.41
C PRO A 209 -10.35 -2.61 -2.04
N CYS A 210 -10.26 -3.06 -3.30
CA CYS A 210 -8.99 -3.09 -4.01
C CYS A 210 -8.45 -1.69 -4.41
N GLY A 211 -7.22 -1.71 -4.93
CA GLY A 211 -6.44 -0.56 -5.34
C GLY A 211 -5.49 -0.09 -4.25
N GLY A 212 -4.89 1.08 -4.45
CA GLY A 212 -3.76 1.51 -3.62
C GLY A 212 -4.02 1.66 -2.12
N VAL A 213 -5.28 1.74 -1.67
CA VAL A 213 -5.61 1.67 -0.23
C VAL A 213 -5.25 0.31 0.38
N SER A 214 -5.31 -0.77 -0.40
CA SER A 214 -4.91 -2.12 0.03
C SER A 214 -3.40 -2.27 0.19
N LEU A 215 -2.59 -1.33 -0.30
CA LEU A 215 -1.13 -1.35 -0.09
C LEU A 215 -0.71 -1.02 1.35
N ILE A 216 -1.67 -0.72 2.24
CA ILE A 216 -1.40 -0.64 3.69
C ILE A 216 -1.45 -2.01 4.38
N ILE A 217 -2.01 -3.04 3.73
CA ILE A 217 -2.15 -4.41 4.26
C ILE A 217 -0.83 -4.95 4.85
N PRO A 218 0.35 -4.74 4.22
CA PRO A 218 1.60 -5.22 4.81
C PRO A 218 1.90 -4.71 6.22
N LEU A 219 1.34 -3.56 6.63
CA LEU A 219 1.55 -2.98 7.97
C LEU A 219 0.73 -3.68 9.06
N LEU A 220 -0.24 -4.53 8.69
CA LEU A 220 -0.97 -5.36 9.65
C LEU A 220 -0.02 -6.26 10.47
N PRO A 221 -0.38 -6.62 11.71
CA PRO A 221 0.43 -7.46 12.57
C PRO A 221 0.49 -8.89 12.04
N ARG A 222 1.41 -9.68 12.60
CA ARG A 222 1.52 -11.10 12.27
C ARG A 222 0.22 -11.81 12.60
N PHE A 223 -0.18 -12.75 11.73
CA PHE A 223 -1.41 -13.53 11.82
C PHE A 223 -2.71 -12.76 11.59
N ALA A 224 -2.65 -11.45 11.29
CA ALA A 224 -3.83 -10.73 10.84
C ALA A 224 -4.34 -11.26 9.50
N HIS A 225 -5.62 -11.01 9.26
CA HIS A 225 -6.30 -11.32 8.01
C HIS A 225 -6.67 -10.03 7.27
N ALA A 226 -6.56 -10.07 5.94
CA ALA A 226 -7.07 -9.04 5.05
C ALA A 226 -8.11 -9.65 4.12
N ILE A 227 -9.34 -9.16 4.17
CA ILE A 227 -10.42 -9.48 3.22
C ILE A 227 -10.43 -8.37 2.16
N VAL A 228 -9.92 -8.69 0.97
CA VAL A 228 -9.75 -7.73 -0.13
C VAL A 228 -10.81 -7.97 -1.19
N MET A 229 -11.56 -6.93 -1.57
CA MET A 229 -12.59 -7.06 -2.60
C MET A 229 -11.99 -6.96 -3.99
N ASP A 230 -12.19 -7.99 -4.79
CA ASP A 230 -11.80 -8.01 -6.19
C ASP A 230 -12.67 -7.05 -7.03
N TYR A 231 -12.29 -6.87 -8.29
CA TYR A 231 -13.16 -6.29 -9.31
C TYR A 231 -13.50 -7.34 -10.37
N TYR A 232 -14.59 -7.14 -11.10
CA TYR A 232 -14.96 -8.01 -12.22
C TYR A 232 -14.21 -7.61 -13.49
N ALA A 233 -13.47 -8.51 -14.14
CA ALA A 233 -12.73 -8.20 -15.36
C ALA A 233 -13.66 -8.18 -16.59
N THR A 234 -13.91 -7.00 -17.16
CA THR A 234 -14.70 -6.83 -18.40
C THR A 234 -13.91 -7.06 -19.69
N HIS A 235 -12.58 -7.12 -19.59
CA HIS A 235 -11.64 -7.32 -20.69
C HIS A 235 -10.40 -8.04 -20.15
N ASP A 236 -9.70 -8.75 -21.05
CA ASP A 236 -8.43 -9.39 -20.71
C ASP A 236 -7.39 -8.33 -20.34
N HIS A 237 -6.91 -8.36 -19.10
CA HIS A 237 -5.94 -7.37 -18.62
C HIS A 237 -5.17 -7.86 -17.40
N TYR A 238 -3.92 -7.42 -17.25
CA TYR A 238 -3.05 -7.73 -16.10
C TYR A 238 -2.98 -9.23 -15.73
N GLY A 239 -3.11 -10.13 -16.71
CA GLY A 239 -3.07 -11.58 -16.49
C GLY A 239 -4.41 -12.22 -16.09
N PHE A 240 -5.49 -11.45 -16.03
CA PHE A 240 -6.86 -11.93 -15.79
C PHE A 240 -7.64 -11.98 -17.10
N LYS A 241 -8.46 -13.02 -17.28
CA LYS A 241 -9.36 -13.14 -18.43
C LYS A 241 -10.66 -12.40 -18.19
N ARG A 242 -11.30 -11.93 -19.25
CA ARG A 242 -12.66 -11.43 -19.22
C ARG A 242 -13.59 -12.44 -18.55
N GLY A 243 -14.46 -11.95 -17.68
CA GLY A 243 -15.42 -12.76 -16.94
C GLY A 243 -14.89 -13.36 -15.63
N GLN A 244 -13.70 -12.95 -15.19
CA GLN A 244 -13.11 -13.41 -13.93
C GLN A 244 -13.16 -12.33 -12.85
N SER A 245 -13.16 -12.79 -11.59
CA SER A 245 -12.82 -11.95 -10.44
C SER A 245 -11.31 -11.69 -10.45
N ALA A 246 -10.91 -10.43 -10.28
CA ALA A 246 -9.52 -10.01 -10.43
C ALA A 246 -9.02 -9.23 -9.21
N SER A 247 -7.95 -9.73 -8.62
CA SER A 247 -7.29 -9.13 -7.45
C SER A 247 -6.21 -8.15 -7.87
N MET A 248 -6.54 -6.85 -7.88
CA MET A 248 -5.66 -5.78 -8.41
C MET A 248 -4.23 -5.82 -7.86
N GLU A 249 -4.08 -5.91 -6.53
CA GLU A 249 -2.77 -5.93 -5.86
C GLU A 249 -2.34 -7.36 -5.45
N GLY A 250 -3.00 -8.40 -5.96
CA GLY A 250 -2.79 -9.78 -5.49
C GLY A 250 -1.33 -10.25 -5.63
N ALA A 251 -0.71 -9.95 -6.77
CA ALA A 251 0.69 -10.29 -7.02
C ALA A 251 1.67 -9.59 -6.06
N PHE A 252 1.33 -8.40 -5.57
CA PHE A 252 2.11 -7.69 -4.55
C PHE A 252 1.87 -8.27 -3.15
N LEU A 253 0.61 -8.46 -2.77
CA LEU A 253 0.24 -8.94 -1.43
C LEU A 253 0.74 -10.36 -1.12
N ASN A 254 1.04 -11.15 -2.15
CA ASN A 254 1.65 -12.47 -2.00
C ASN A 254 3.05 -12.44 -1.37
N HIS A 255 3.77 -11.31 -1.40
CA HIS A 255 5.09 -11.16 -0.76
C HIS A 255 5.05 -10.98 0.75
N PHE A 256 3.85 -10.91 1.34
CA PHE A 256 3.66 -10.65 2.77
C PHE A 256 2.98 -11.85 3.43
N PRO A 257 3.71 -12.95 3.69
CA PRO A 257 3.14 -14.18 4.24
C PRO A 257 2.70 -14.04 5.71
N HIS A 258 3.14 -13.00 6.42
CA HIS A 258 2.73 -12.75 7.79
C HIS A 258 1.26 -12.31 7.92
N VAL A 259 0.64 -11.87 6.82
CA VAL A 259 -0.79 -11.56 6.72
C VAL A 259 -1.45 -12.60 5.83
N ARG A 260 -2.58 -13.14 6.27
CA ARG A 260 -3.43 -14.03 5.48
C ARG A 260 -4.39 -13.20 4.63
N LYS A 261 -4.45 -13.48 3.32
CA LYS A 261 -5.30 -12.74 2.38
C LYS A 261 -6.48 -13.61 1.97
N HIS A 262 -7.67 -13.06 2.09
CA HIS A 262 -8.92 -13.61 1.59
C HIS A 262 -9.44 -12.68 0.49
N TYR A 263 -9.67 -13.20 -0.72
CA TYR A 263 -10.17 -12.39 -1.82
C TYR A 263 -11.68 -12.58 -1.95
N TYR A 264 -12.44 -11.52 -1.67
CA TYR A 264 -13.89 -11.51 -1.85
C TYR A 264 -14.20 -11.51 -3.35
N GLN A 265 -14.71 -12.64 -3.83
CA GLN A 265 -14.93 -12.90 -5.26
C GLN A 265 -16.14 -12.14 -5.80
N VAL A 266 -15.95 -11.46 -6.93
CA VAL A 266 -17.00 -10.77 -7.69
C VAL A 266 -17.40 -11.64 -8.87
N TYR A 267 -18.61 -12.21 -8.83
CA TYR A 267 -19.04 -13.20 -9.81
C TYR A 267 -19.69 -12.60 -11.06
N GLY A 268 -20.16 -11.36 -10.99
CA GLY A 268 -20.85 -10.73 -12.11
C GLY A 268 -21.48 -9.39 -11.75
N SER A 269 -22.36 -8.90 -12.63
CA SER A 269 -23.02 -7.59 -12.50
C SER A 269 -23.91 -7.44 -11.28
N GLN A 270 -24.30 -8.53 -10.63
CA GLN A 270 -25.03 -8.50 -9.36
C GLN A 270 -24.17 -8.08 -8.16
N ASP A 271 -22.83 -8.17 -8.29
CA ASP A 271 -21.88 -7.94 -7.20
C ASP A 271 -21.23 -6.54 -7.26
N PHE A 272 -21.63 -5.68 -8.19
CA PHE A 272 -21.12 -4.32 -8.28
C PHE A 272 -22.18 -3.36 -8.83
N GLU A 273 -21.99 -2.09 -8.56
CA GLU A 273 -22.73 -1.01 -9.20
C GLU A 273 -21.77 0.06 -9.71
N PHE A 274 -22.14 0.65 -10.84
CA PHE A 274 -21.38 1.75 -11.39
C PHE A 274 -21.53 3.01 -10.54
N ASP A 275 -20.43 3.71 -10.34
CA ASP A 275 -20.34 4.91 -9.53
C ASP A 275 -20.95 6.13 -10.24
N PHE A 276 -21.22 6.10 -11.54
CA PHE A 276 -21.86 7.21 -12.24
C PHE A 276 -22.54 6.78 -13.54
N PRO A 277 -23.53 7.55 -14.05
CA PRO A 277 -24.21 7.24 -15.31
C PRO A 277 -23.23 7.18 -16.50
N GLY A 278 -23.34 6.14 -17.32
CA GLY A 278 -22.52 5.96 -18.52
C GLY A 278 -21.14 5.34 -18.28
N ALA A 279 -20.78 5.04 -17.03
CA ALA A 279 -19.59 4.28 -16.67
C ALA A 279 -19.60 2.88 -17.32
N LYS A 280 -18.41 2.41 -17.68
CA LYS A 280 -18.21 1.10 -18.34
C LYS A 280 -17.05 0.31 -17.76
N ASP A 281 -16.13 0.96 -17.05
CA ASP A 281 -14.96 0.30 -16.47
C ASP A 281 -15.29 -0.23 -15.07
N THR A 282 -15.50 -1.53 -14.96
CA THR A 282 -15.76 -2.19 -13.67
C THR A 282 -14.55 -2.18 -12.73
N ARG A 283 -13.35 -1.90 -13.23
CA ARG A 283 -12.15 -1.78 -12.41
C ARG A 283 -12.11 -0.45 -11.68
N ASN A 284 -12.41 0.65 -12.38
CA ASN A 284 -12.21 2.01 -11.86
C ASN A 284 -13.52 2.70 -11.49
N ASP A 285 -14.61 2.42 -12.21
CA ASP A 285 -15.85 3.18 -12.13
C ASP A 285 -16.96 2.40 -11.41
N ALA A 286 -16.64 1.30 -10.71
CA ALA A 286 -17.63 0.50 -10.01
C ALA A 286 -17.24 0.24 -8.54
N SER A 287 -18.26 0.24 -7.68
CA SER A 287 -18.16 -0.14 -6.27
C SER A 287 -18.80 -1.50 -6.04
N ILE A 288 -18.25 -2.27 -5.11
CA ILE A 288 -18.65 -3.66 -4.86
C ILE A 288 -19.85 -3.70 -3.92
N ILE A 289 -20.88 -4.45 -4.33
CA ILE A 289 -22.03 -4.80 -3.48
C ILE A 289 -21.65 -6.08 -2.73
N VAL A 290 -21.51 -5.95 -1.41
CA VAL A 290 -21.05 -7.04 -0.57
C VAL A 290 -22.24 -7.82 -0.04
N ASN A 291 -22.29 -9.10 -0.38
CA ASN A 291 -23.20 -10.06 0.20
C ASN A 291 -22.70 -10.44 1.59
N THR A 292 -23.51 -10.15 2.60
CA THR A 292 -23.17 -10.33 4.01
C THR A 292 -22.97 -11.79 4.38
N THR A 293 -23.70 -12.74 3.79
CA THR A 293 -23.50 -14.18 4.01
C THR A 293 -22.12 -14.65 3.52
N ARG A 294 -21.70 -14.23 2.32
CA ARG A 294 -20.35 -14.54 1.81
C ARG A 294 -19.26 -13.89 2.66
N LEU A 295 -19.47 -12.64 3.07
CA LEU A 295 -18.52 -11.94 3.94
C LEU A 295 -18.40 -12.63 5.30
N GLN A 296 -19.51 -13.12 5.85
CA GLN A 296 -19.54 -13.82 7.13
C GLN A 296 -18.60 -15.02 7.11
N LEU A 297 -18.70 -15.87 6.08
CA LEU A 297 -17.83 -17.04 5.92
C LEU A 297 -16.34 -16.69 5.95
N LEU A 298 -15.95 -15.56 5.33
CA LEU A 298 -14.56 -15.10 5.32
C LEU A 298 -14.11 -14.59 6.70
N ILE A 299 -14.99 -13.92 7.44
CA ILE A 299 -14.71 -13.46 8.80
C ILE A 299 -14.63 -14.65 9.75
N ASP A 300 -15.58 -15.58 9.70
CA ASP A 300 -15.59 -16.79 10.51
C ASP A 300 -14.31 -17.61 10.27
N THR A 301 -13.94 -17.83 9.00
CA THR A 301 -12.68 -18.51 8.63
C THR A 301 -11.45 -17.81 9.21
N ALA A 302 -11.44 -16.46 9.20
CA ALA A 302 -10.33 -15.70 9.78
C ALA A 302 -10.28 -15.84 11.31
N LEU A 303 -11.43 -15.81 11.99
CA LEU A 303 -11.49 -15.96 13.44
C LEU A 303 -11.11 -17.37 13.90
N GLU A 304 -11.61 -18.40 13.22
CA GLU A 304 -11.26 -19.80 13.50
C GLU A 304 -9.74 -20.03 13.37
N ASP A 305 -9.13 -19.50 12.32
CA ASP A 305 -7.70 -19.67 12.07
C ASP A 305 -6.79 -18.93 13.08
N MET A 306 -7.29 -17.84 13.68
CA MET A 306 -6.60 -17.13 14.77
C MET A 306 -6.80 -17.79 16.15
N HIS A 307 -7.69 -18.80 16.25
CA HIS A 307 -7.96 -19.59 17.45
C HIS A 307 -7.59 -21.07 17.23
N PRO A 308 -6.29 -21.43 17.15
CA PRO A 308 -5.86 -22.82 17.01
C PRO A 308 -6.12 -23.67 18.27
#